data_AF-A0A6B2DKV3-F1
#
_entry.id   AF-A0A6B2DKV3-F1
#
_cell.length_a   1.000
_cell.length_b   1.000
_cell.length_c   1.000
_cell.angle_alpha   90.00
_cell.angle_beta   90.00
_cell.angle_gamma   90.00
#
_symmetry.space_group_name_H-M   'P 1'
#
loop_
_entity.id
_entity.type
_entity.pdbx_description
1 polymer ?
#
loop_
_entity_poly.entity_id
_entity_poly.type
_entity_poly.pdbx_seq_one_letter_code
_entity_poly.pdbx_strand_id
1 'polypeptide(L)'
;WLRAELDRAWRRHGDGLAASLRVAAGRPSPTLAELSRLAVPAGIGTCTDDPIHPTKVASEWATALPRGVLGETTLTALGADRESLGRATVLAFLKALETP
;
A
#
# COMPACT_ATOMS: atom_id res chain seq x y z
N TRP A 1 -12.07 -3.50 13.38
CA TRP A 1 -12.08 -4.64 12.44
C TRP A 1 -10.68 -5.19 12.17
N LEU A 2 -9.70 -4.36 11.77
CA LEU A 2 -8.35 -4.80 11.36
C LEU A 2 -7.68 -5.79 12.33
N ARG A 3 -7.68 -5.50 13.64
CA ARG A 3 -7.16 -6.42 14.66
C ARG A 3 -7.83 -7.79 14.58
N ALA A 4 -9.16 -7.84 14.57
CA ALA A 4 -9.92 -9.09 14.53
C ALA A 4 -9.64 -9.89 13.25
N GLU A 5 -9.43 -9.19 12.13
CA GLU A 5 -9.09 -9.83 10.87
C GLU A 5 -7.67 -10.42 10.89
N LEU A 6 -6.67 -9.68 11.38
CA LEU A 6 -5.30 -10.18 11.54
C LEU A 6 -5.26 -11.38 12.49
N ASP A 7 -5.96 -11.28 13.62
CA ASP A 7 -6.12 -12.34 14.60
C ASP A 7 -6.68 -13.64 13.97
N ARG A 8 -7.69 -13.52 13.12
CA ARG A 8 -8.30 -14.64 12.40
C ARG A 8 -7.35 -15.22 11.35
N ALA A 9 -6.76 -14.36 10.52
CA ALA A 9 -5.94 -14.76 9.38
C ALA A 9 -4.61 -15.37 9.81
N TRP A 10 -3.88 -14.71 10.73
CA TRP A 10 -2.56 -15.14 11.16
C TRP A 10 -2.60 -16.47 11.92
N ARG A 11 -3.62 -16.70 12.76
CA ARG A 11 -3.79 -17.99 13.44
C ARG A 11 -3.94 -19.15 12.46
N ARG A 12 -4.56 -18.94 11.28
CA ARG A 12 -4.71 -19.97 10.25
C ARG A 12 -3.38 -20.41 9.63
N HIS A 13 -2.35 -19.55 9.66
CA HIS A 13 -1.01 -19.91 9.17
C HIS A 13 -0.23 -20.80 10.16
N GLY A 14 -0.63 -20.84 11.45
CA GLY A 14 0.05 -21.61 12.49
C GLY A 14 1.55 -21.36 12.52
N ASP A 15 2.33 -22.43 12.73
CA ASP A 15 3.80 -22.39 12.76
C ASP A 15 4.44 -21.94 11.44
N GLY A 16 3.68 -21.98 10.33
CA GLY A 16 4.14 -21.57 9.00
C GLY A 16 4.21 -20.07 8.79
N LEU A 17 3.57 -19.25 9.63
CA LEU A 17 3.45 -17.80 9.43
C LEU A 17 4.82 -17.12 9.22
N ALA A 18 5.77 -17.38 10.11
CA ALA A 18 7.10 -16.77 10.05
C ALA A 18 7.86 -17.20 8.78
N ALA A 19 7.74 -18.46 8.36
CA ALA A 19 8.36 -18.93 7.12
C ALA A 19 7.75 -18.24 5.89
N SER A 20 6.42 -18.11 5.84
CA SER A 20 5.72 -17.40 4.76
C SER A 20 6.12 -15.93 4.68
N LEU A 21 6.24 -15.23 5.81
CA LEU A 21 6.71 -13.84 5.84
C LEU A 21 8.15 -13.70 5.36
N ARG A 22 9.06 -14.64 5.70
CA ARG A 22 10.44 -14.64 5.17
C ARG A 22 10.48 -14.84 3.66
N VAL A 23 9.62 -15.71 3.12
CA VAL A 23 9.49 -15.88 1.66
C VAL A 23 9.05 -14.59 1.01
N ALA A 24 8.04 -13.91 1.56
CA ALA A 24 7.58 -12.62 1.06
C ALA A 24 8.67 -11.54 1.14
N ALA A 25 9.39 -11.46 2.27
CA ALA A 25 10.48 -10.52 2.47
C ALA A 25 11.66 -10.74 1.50
N GLY A 26 11.84 -11.97 1.01
CA GLY A 26 12.84 -12.30 -0.01
C GLY A 26 12.41 -11.98 -1.44
N ARG A 27 11.18 -11.48 -1.67
CA ARG A 27 10.72 -11.08 -3.01
C ARG A 27 11.11 -9.62 -3.26
N PRO A 28 11.83 -9.34 -4.36
CA PRO A 28 12.19 -7.97 -4.69
C PRO A 28 10.93 -7.15 -4.99
N SER A 29 10.89 -5.95 -4.43
CA SER A 29 10.01 -4.89 -4.91
C SER A 29 10.48 -4.41 -6.28
N PRO A 30 9.60 -3.86 -7.13
CA PRO A 30 10.02 -3.01 -8.23
C PRO A 30 11.00 -1.94 -7.74
N THR A 31 12.05 -1.71 -8.52
CA THR A 31 12.96 -0.58 -8.35
C THR A 31 12.30 0.72 -8.81
N LEU A 32 12.75 1.87 -8.30
CA LEU A 32 12.26 3.17 -8.77
C LEU A 32 12.51 3.38 -10.28
N ALA A 33 13.57 2.81 -10.83
CA ALA A 33 13.88 2.85 -12.26
C ALA A 33 12.96 1.96 -13.11
N GLU A 34 12.41 0.89 -12.54
CA GLU A 34 11.37 0.09 -13.20
C GLU A 34 10.01 0.80 -13.13
N LEU A 35 9.68 1.40 -11.98
CA LEU A 35 8.48 2.21 -11.81
C LEU A 35 8.45 3.40 -12.77
N SER A 36 9.59 4.06 -13.02
CA SER A 36 9.67 5.21 -13.93
C SER A 36 9.39 4.89 -15.40
N ARG A 37 9.36 3.61 -15.77
CA ARG A 37 9.01 3.15 -17.11
C ARG A 37 7.51 2.87 -17.28
N LEU A 38 6.73 2.91 -16.20
CA LEU A 38 5.29 2.64 -16.24
C LEU A 38 4.53 3.91 -16.62
N ALA A 39 4.12 4.03 -17.89
CA ALA A 39 3.35 5.18 -18.39
C ALA A 39 1.85 5.15 -18.05
N VAL A 40 1.40 4.12 -17.31
CA VAL A 40 0.00 3.98 -16.90
C VAL A 40 -0.28 4.82 -15.64
N PRO A 41 -1.47 5.43 -15.52
CA PRO A 41 -1.91 6.08 -14.29
C PRO A 41 -1.92 5.13 -13.11
N ALA A 42 -1.47 5.62 -11.95
CA ALA A 42 -1.41 4.83 -10.73
C ALA A 42 -1.75 5.67 -9.50
N GLY A 43 -2.69 5.17 -8.69
CA GLY A 43 -2.94 5.67 -7.34
C GLY A 43 -2.19 4.82 -6.33
N ILE A 44 -1.42 5.46 -5.45
CA ILE A 44 -0.69 4.81 -4.36
C ILE A 44 -1.36 5.22 -3.05
N GLY A 45 -1.85 4.26 -2.26
CA GLY A 45 -2.43 4.50 -0.94
C GLY A 45 -1.44 4.25 0.19
N THR A 46 -1.47 5.06 1.24
CA THR A 46 -0.68 4.85 2.46
C THR A 46 -1.47 5.18 3.73
N CYS A 47 -1.10 4.54 4.84
CA CYS A 47 -1.53 4.92 6.19
C CYS A 47 -0.37 5.66 6.88
N THR A 48 -0.55 6.95 7.22
CA THR A 48 0.55 7.79 7.72
C THR A 48 1.04 7.45 9.12
N ASP A 49 0.23 6.72 9.90
CA ASP A 49 0.53 6.19 11.22
C ASP A 49 0.88 4.69 11.20
N ASP A 50 1.21 4.11 10.03
CA ASP A 50 1.64 2.71 9.90
C ASP A 50 3.16 2.56 10.10
N PRO A 51 3.62 1.87 11.15
CA PRO A 51 5.05 1.66 11.40
C PRO A 51 5.67 0.56 10.52
N ILE A 52 4.85 -0.26 9.84
CA ILE A 52 5.26 -1.39 9.00
C ILE A 52 5.38 -0.96 7.54
N HIS A 53 4.49 -0.07 7.07
CA HIS A 53 4.45 0.43 5.69
C HIS A 53 4.66 1.95 5.66
N PRO A 54 5.93 2.44 5.67
CA PRO A 54 6.19 3.86 5.80
C PRO A 54 5.68 4.67 4.60
N THR A 55 4.98 5.78 4.86
CA THR A 55 4.56 6.75 3.83
C THR A 55 5.70 7.21 2.92
N LYS A 56 6.94 7.25 3.44
CA LYS A 56 8.13 7.57 2.63
C LYS A 56 8.24 6.66 1.40
N VAL A 57 8.03 5.35 1.54
CA VAL A 57 8.11 4.39 0.42
C VAL A 57 7.00 4.65 -0.59
N ALA A 58 5.77 4.90 -0.13
CA ALA A 58 4.65 5.24 -1.00
C ALA A 58 4.88 6.55 -1.77
N SER A 59 5.48 7.55 -1.12
CA SER A 59 5.85 8.82 -1.74
C SER A 59 6.97 8.65 -2.78
N GLU A 60 7.99 7.84 -2.49
CA GLU A 60 9.05 7.50 -3.44
C GLU A 60 8.49 6.81 -4.70
N TRP A 61 7.52 5.90 -4.54
CA TRP A 61 6.86 5.24 -5.66
C TRP A 61 6.01 6.20 -6.47
N ALA A 62 5.19 7.03 -5.82
CA ALA A 62 4.36 8.02 -6.48
C ALA A 62 5.22 9.04 -7.26
N THR A 63 6.39 9.39 -6.74
CA THR A 63 7.35 10.29 -7.40
C THR A 63 8.05 9.62 -8.58
N ALA A 64 8.40 8.34 -8.46
CA ALA A 64 9.06 7.60 -9.53
C ALA A 64 8.13 7.31 -10.70
N LEU A 65 6.84 7.09 -10.44
CA LEU A 65 5.81 6.87 -11.46
C LEU A 65 5.49 8.18 -12.21
N PRO A 66 5.62 8.23 -13.56
CA PRO A 66 5.33 9.43 -14.35
C PRO A 66 3.92 9.98 -14.13
N ARG A 67 2.95 9.08 -13.89
CA ARG A 67 1.55 9.40 -13.61
C ARG A 67 1.12 8.80 -12.25
N GLY A 68 1.99 8.91 -11.26
CA GLY A 68 1.74 8.48 -9.88
C GLY A 68 1.09 9.57 -9.04
N VAL A 69 0.06 9.20 -8.27
CA VAL A 69 -0.55 10.10 -7.28
C VAL A 69 -0.64 9.39 -5.94
N LEU A 70 -0.26 10.08 -4.87
CA LEU A 70 -0.36 9.59 -3.49
C LEU A 70 -1.72 9.95 -2.89
N GLY A 71 -2.37 8.97 -2.27
CA GLY A 71 -3.54 9.12 -1.41
C GLY A 71 -3.21 8.68 0.01
N GLU A 72 -3.57 9.49 0.99
CA GLU A 72 -3.23 9.25 2.39
C GLU A 72 -4.46 8.98 3.24
N THR A 73 -4.30 8.09 4.22
CA THR A 73 -5.24 7.85 5.31
C THR A 73 -4.46 7.49 6.59
N THR A 74 -5.12 6.90 7.58
CA THR A 74 -4.50 6.37 8.80
C THR A 74 -5.04 4.98 9.12
N LEU A 75 -4.25 4.15 9.81
CA LEU A 75 -4.69 2.93 10.47
C LEU A 75 -5.80 3.22 11.47
N THR A 76 -5.75 4.39 12.13
CA THR A 76 -6.85 4.87 12.98
C THR A 76 -8.17 4.99 12.18
N ALA A 77 -8.15 5.65 11.02
CA ALA A 77 -9.31 5.77 10.14
C ALA A 77 -9.72 4.42 9.55
N LEU A 78 -8.76 3.58 9.14
CA LEU A 78 -9.01 2.21 8.66
C LEU A 78 -9.64 1.31 9.72
N GLY A 79 -9.30 1.53 10.99
CA GLY A 79 -9.89 0.84 12.13
C GLY A 79 -11.38 1.13 12.29
N ALA A 80 -11.79 2.38 11.98
CA ALA A 80 -13.16 2.87 12.05
C ALA A 80 -13.97 2.61 10.76
N ASP A 81 -13.33 2.72 9.60
CA ASP A 81 -13.90 2.49 8.27
C ASP A 81 -12.99 1.58 7.45
N ARG A 82 -13.44 0.34 7.22
CA ARG A 82 -12.70 -0.68 6.48
C ARG A 82 -12.38 -0.30 5.02
N GLU A 83 -13.11 0.66 4.45
CA GLU A 83 -12.97 1.07 3.06
C GLU A 83 -12.02 2.27 2.87
N SER A 84 -11.59 2.91 3.96
CA SER A 84 -10.87 4.19 3.91
C SER A 84 -9.59 4.14 3.09
N LEU A 85 -8.79 3.08 3.24
CA LEU A 85 -7.57 2.87 2.44
C LEU A 85 -7.89 2.68 0.96
N GLY A 86 -8.86 1.82 0.63
CA GLY A 86 -9.29 1.60 -0.74
C GLY A 86 -9.78 2.89 -1.40
N ARG A 87 -10.57 3.68 -0.66
CA ARG A 87 -11.07 4.98 -1.12
C ARG A 87 -9.94 5.98 -1.37
N ALA A 88 -8.98 6.09 -0.46
CA ALA A 88 -7.81 6.96 -0.64
C ALA A 88 -7.01 6.58 -1.89
N THR A 89 -6.79 5.28 -2.11
CA THR A 89 -6.09 4.75 -3.30
C THR A 89 -6.86 5.02 -4.59
N VAL A 90 -8.16 4.75 -4.63
CA VAL A 90 -8.99 4.97 -5.84
C VAL A 90 -9.11 6.45 -6.17
N LEU A 91 -9.30 7.32 -5.17
CA LEU A 91 -9.33 8.76 -5.41
C LEU A 91 -7.98 9.27 -5.96
N ALA A 92 -6.86 8.75 -5.47
CA ALA A 92 -5.55 9.05 -6.03
C ALA A 92 -5.42 8.55 -7.48
N PHE A 93 -5.90 7.34 -7.78
CA PHE A 93 -5.92 6.81 -9.14
C PHE A 93 -6.77 7.65 -10.09
N LEU A 94 -7.97 8.07 -9.68
CA LEU A 94 -8.84 8.93 -10.49
C LEU A 94 -8.16 10.27 -10.81
N LYS A 95 -7.46 10.88 -9.83
CA LYS A 95 -6.63 12.07 -10.09
C LYS A 95 -5.51 11.80 -11.09
N ALA A 96 -4.87 10.64 -11.01
CA ALA A 96 -3.83 10.25 -11.96
C ALA A 96 -4.35 10.10 -13.41
N LEU A 97 -5.64 9.74 -13.59
CA LEU A 97 -6.27 9.68 -14.92
C LEU A 97 -6.42 11.07 -15.55
N GLU A 98 -6.63 12.10 -14.72
CA GLU A 98 -6.83 13.49 -15.15
C GLU A 98 -5.50 14.20 -15.48
N THR A 99 -4.39 13.80 -14.85
CA THR A 99 -3.05 14.32 -15.13
C THR A 99 -2.54 13.78 -16.48
N PRO A 100 -2.22 14.64 -17.46
CA PRO A 100 -1.72 14.22 -18.78
C PRO A 100 -0.47 13.33 -18.72
#